data_AF-A0A091VXK7-F1
#
_entry.id   AF-A0A091VXK7-F1
#
_cell.length_a   1.000
_cell.length_b   1.000
_cell.length_c   1.000
_cell.angle_alpha   90.00
_cell.angle_beta   90.00
_cell.angle_gamma   90.00
#
_symmetry.space_group_name_H-M   'P 1'
#
loop_
_entity.id
_entity.type
_entity.pdbx_description
1 polymer ?
#
loop_
_entity_poly.entity_id
_entity_poly.type
_entity_poly.pdbx_seq_one_letter_code
_entity_poly.pdbx_strand_id
1 'polypeptide(L)'
;AEVLYVQAASAVEQEGLGQCSFCGRRFLCTRLEKHANICGKSQGSKRKVFDSSRARARGTELEQYQQWKSSERPQNKPARRNNWRQKHEVFIQTLRQARQVQQVLSKGGKVSDLPPLPPIENPDYVACPYCRRRFAPQAAERHIPKCKTIKNRPPPPPQRRR
;
A
#
# COMPACT_ATOMS: atom_id res chain seq x y z
N ALA A 1 37.11 -47.75 -17.20
CA ALA A 1 37.55 -46.35 -17.22
C ALA A 1 36.91 -45.66 -16.01
N GLU A 2 37.62 -45.64 -14.88
CA GLU A 2 37.18 -44.95 -13.67
C GLU A 2 37.46 -43.46 -13.81
N VAL A 3 36.42 -42.64 -13.67
CA VAL A 3 36.55 -41.18 -13.66
C VAL A 3 36.77 -40.78 -12.20
N LEU A 4 38.04 -40.61 -11.82
CA LEU A 4 38.42 -40.04 -10.53
C LEU A 4 37.97 -38.58 -10.47
N TYR A 5 36.84 -38.35 -9.84
CA TYR A 5 36.36 -37.02 -9.50
C TYR A 5 37.25 -36.45 -8.39
N VAL A 6 38.19 -35.59 -8.77
CA VAL A 6 39.06 -34.87 -7.82
C VAL A 6 38.19 -33.92 -7.00
N GLN A 7 37.97 -34.30 -5.74
CA GLN A 7 37.37 -33.42 -4.74
C GLN A 7 38.34 -32.27 -4.46
N ALA A 8 37.98 -31.07 -4.91
CA ALA A 8 38.64 -29.84 -4.49
C ALA A 8 38.36 -29.61 -3.00
N ALA A 9 39.31 -30.01 -2.17
CA ALA A 9 39.30 -29.80 -0.74
C ALA A 9 39.12 -28.30 -0.43
N SER A 10 38.21 -28.06 0.50
CA SER A 10 37.79 -26.77 1.04
C SER A 10 38.95 -25.99 1.67
N ALA A 11 39.68 -25.23 0.86
CA ALA A 11 40.57 -24.16 1.30
C ALA A 11 39.80 -22.85 1.52
N VAL A 12 38.64 -22.91 2.18
CA VAL A 12 38.05 -21.72 2.80
C VAL A 12 38.65 -21.66 4.20
N GLU A 13 39.90 -21.21 4.25
CA GLU A 13 40.54 -20.83 5.49
C GLU A 13 39.62 -19.90 6.28
N GLN A 14 39.68 -20.06 7.59
CA GLN A 14 38.95 -19.33 8.60
C GLN A 14 39.30 -17.84 8.58
N GLU A 15 38.88 -17.09 7.55
CA GLU A 15 38.89 -15.64 7.62
C GLU A 15 37.83 -15.23 8.64
N GLY A 16 38.30 -14.83 9.83
CA GLY A 16 37.44 -14.38 10.92
C GLY A 16 36.38 -13.37 10.46
N LEU A 17 35.16 -13.54 10.96
CA LEU A 17 34.09 -12.57 10.74
C LEU A 17 34.23 -11.41 11.73
N GLY A 18 34.77 -10.29 11.28
CA GLY A 18 34.82 -9.05 12.05
C GLY A 18 33.53 -8.22 11.93
N GLN A 19 33.25 -7.38 12.93
CA GLN A 19 32.06 -6.52 12.99
C GLN A 19 32.42 -5.08 12.61
N CYS A 20 31.56 -4.42 11.83
CA CYS A 20 31.71 -3.01 11.51
C CYS A 20 31.30 -2.12 12.69
N SER A 21 32.19 -1.25 13.16
CA SER A 21 31.95 -0.31 14.26
C SER A 21 30.87 0.73 13.98
N PHE A 22 30.54 0.99 12.70
CA PHE A 22 29.58 2.01 12.28
C PHE A 22 28.15 1.51 12.12
N CYS A 23 27.95 0.23 11.78
CA CYS A 23 26.62 -0.33 11.53
C CYS A 23 26.36 -1.69 12.18
N GLY A 24 27.32 -2.24 12.91
CA GLY A 24 27.18 -3.50 13.66
C GLY A 24 27.07 -4.76 12.80
N ARG A 25 27.14 -4.67 11.46
CA ARG A 25 27.07 -5.83 10.56
C ARG A 25 28.41 -6.59 10.54
N ARG A 26 28.36 -7.92 10.41
CA ARG A 26 29.53 -8.81 10.38
C ARG A 26 29.93 -9.14 8.95
N PHE A 27 31.22 -9.06 8.65
CA PHE A 27 31.79 -9.34 7.34
C PHE A 27 33.08 -10.16 7.51
N LEU A 28 33.47 -10.90 6.46
CA LEU A 28 34.81 -11.46 6.38
C LEU A 28 35.84 -10.33 6.48
N CYS A 29 36.96 -10.53 7.19
CA CYS A 29 37.99 -9.51 7.39
C CYS A 29 38.39 -8.80 6.08
N THR A 30 38.59 -9.55 4.99
CA THR A 30 38.92 -9.02 3.66
C THR A 30 37.86 -8.07 3.09
N ARG A 31 36.57 -8.25 3.42
CA ARG A 31 35.47 -7.38 3.00
C ARG A 31 35.18 -6.27 4.00
N LEU A 32 35.50 -6.50 5.27
CA LEU A 32 35.23 -5.58 6.36
C LEU A 32 35.96 -4.25 6.19
N GLU A 33 37.21 -4.27 5.71
CA GLU A 33 38.01 -3.07 5.48
C GLU A 33 37.33 -2.13 4.47
N LYS A 34 36.98 -2.67 3.29
CA LYS A 34 36.25 -1.92 2.25
C LYS A 34 34.89 -1.42 2.77
N HIS A 35 34.20 -2.26 3.53
CA HIS A 35 32.94 -1.91 4.14
C HIS A 35 33.07 -0.75 5.14
N ALA A 36 34.03 -0.80 6.07
CA ALA A 36 34.22 0.20 7.12
C ALA A 36 34.51 1.59 6.52
N ASN A 37 35.34 1.65 5.48
CA ASN A 37 35.66 2.88 4.75
C ASN A 37 34.44 3.56 4.10
N ILE A 38 33.51 2.77 3.53
CA ILE A 38 32.28 3.30 2.92
C ILE A 38 31.24 3.60 4.02
N CYS A 39 31.11 2.71 5.00
CA CYS A 39 30.12 2.83 6.06
C CYS A 39 30.35 4.09 6.89
N GLY A 40 31.60 4.42 7.23
CA GLY A 40 31.95 5.66 7.92
C GLY A 40 31.53 6.91 7.13
N LYS A 41 31.77 6.95 5.81
CA LYS A 41 31.31 8.04 4.92
C LYS A 41 29.79 8.15 4.86
N SER A 42 29.08 7.02 4.96
CA SER A 42 27.62 6.99 4.91
C SER A 42 26.94 7.47 6.19
N GLN A 43 27.54 7.25 7.37
CA GLN A 43 26.97 7.67 8.67
C GLN A 43 26.98 9.19 8.84
N GLY A 44 27.99 9.89 8.28
CA GLY A 44 28.09 11.35 8.36
C GLY A 44 27.27 12.11 7.30
N SER A 45 26.80 11.44 6.24
CA SER A 45 26.15 12.10 5.09
C SER A 45 24.63 12.12 5.23
N LYS A 46 24.07 13.23 5.71
CA LYS A 46 22.64 13.52 5.54
C LYS A 46 22.40 14.04 4.12
N ARG A 47 22.23 13.13 3.15
CA ARG A 47 21.81 13.51 1.79
C ARG A 47 20.49 14.28 1.88
N LYS A 48 20.42 15.43 1.20
CA LYS A 48 19.15 16.18 1.07
C LYS A 48 18.11 15.27 0.45
N VAL A 49 16.88 15.32 0.95
CA VAL A 49 15.75 14.59 0.36
C VAL A 49 15.62 15.05 -1.09
N PHE A 50 15.71 14.11 -2.02
CA PHE A 50 15.56 14.38 -3.44
C PHE A 50 14.08 14.62 -3.75
N ASP A 51 13.74 15.86 -4.08
CA ASP A 51 12.40 16.21 -4.54
C ASP A 51 12.28 15.93 -6.05
N SER A 52 11.63 14.81 -6.37
CA SER A 52 11.39 14.39 -7.76
C SER A 52 10.53 15.38 -8.54
N SER A 53 9.66 16.15 -7.88
CA SER A 53 8.85 17.17 -8.54
C SER A 53 9.73 18.35 -8.95
N ARG A 54 10.62 18.77 -8.04
CA ARG A 54 11.59 19.83 -8.31
C ARG A 54 12.60 19.46 -9.38
N ALA A 55 13.09 18.23 -9.35
CA ALA A 55 14.02 17.73 -10.35
C ALA A 55 13.40 17.67 -11.75
N ARG A 56 12.11 17.29 -11.85
CA ARG A 56 11.38 17.24 -13.13
C ARG A 56 11.03 18.62 -13.68
N ALA A 57 10.74 19.58 -12.81
CA ALA A 57 10.32 20.91 -13.22
C ALA A 57 11.50 21.86 -13.48
N ARG A 58 12.70 21.58 -12.95
CA ARG A 58 13.92 22.38 -13.20
C ARG A 58 14.18 22.53 -14.71
N GLY A 59 14.36 23.75 -15.19
CA GLY A 59 14.65 24.06 -16.59
C GLY A 59 13.44 23.98 -17.53
N THR A 60 12.24 23.85 -16.99
CA THR A 60 10.97 23.94 -17.73
C THR A 60 10.17 25.14 -17.25
N GLU A 61 9.21 25.60 -18.05
CA GLU A 61 8.27 26.67 -17.64
C GLU A 61 7.50 26.34 -16.35
N LEU A 62 7.40 25.04 -16.01
CA LEU A 62 6.79 24.56 -14.78
C LEU A 62 7.55 25.00 -13.51
N GLU A 63 8.81 25.41 -13.63
CA GLU A 63 9.65 25.84 -12.51
C GLU A 63 9.06 27.04 -11.76
N GLN A 64 8.50 28.01 -12.49
CA GLN A 64 7.91 29.24 -11.93
C GLN A 64 6.71 28.97 -11.01
N TYR A 65 5.99 27.87 -11.25
CA TYR A 65 4.75 27.53 -10.58
C TYR A 65 4.92 26.60 -9.36
N GLN A 66 6.14 26.13 -9.08
CA GLN A 66 6.39 25.20 -7.95
C GLN A 66 6.12 25.83 -6.58
N GLN A 67 6.39 27.12 -6.44
CA GLN A 67 6.20 27.89 -5.21
C GLN A 67 4.72 28.18 -4.85
N TRP A 68 3.80 28.04 -5.80
CA TRP A 68 2.36 28.25 -5.52
C TRP A 68 1.70 27.10 -4.77
N LYS A 69 2.37 25.95 -4.64
CA LYS A 69 1.80 24.79 -3.93
C LYS A 69 1.93 24.87 -2.40
N SER A 70 2.63 25.86 -1.85
CA SER A 70 2.87 25.95 -0.40
C SER A 70 1.87 26.79 0.39
N SER A 71 0.98 27.56 -0.25
CA SER A 71 0.09 28.49 0.48
C SER A 71 -1.26 27.91 0.90
N GLU A 72 -1.73 26.78 0.40
CA GLU A 72 -3.10 26.32 0.73
C GLU A 72 -3.20 24.81 0.92
N ARG A 73 -3.07 24.38 2.18
CA ARG A 73 -4.05 23.55 2.90
C ARG A 73 -3.40 23.08 4.21
N PRO A 74 -3.94 23.43 5.38
CA PRO A 74 -3.59 22.75 6.61
C PRO A 74 -3.81 21.24 6.40
N GLN A 75 -2.74 20.46 6.38
CA GLN A 75 -2.80 19.00 6.41
C GLN A 75 -3.16 18.55 7.83
N ASN A 76 -4.19 19.14 8.44
CA ASN A 76 -4.83 18.56 9.62
C ASN A 76 -5.86 17.53 9.13
N LYS A 77 -5.39 16.59 8.31
CA LYS A 77 -6.19 15.42 7.97
C LYS A 77 -5.95 14.43 9.10
N PRO A 78 -6.98 14.01 9.85
CA PRO A 78 -6.79 12.97 10.84
C PRO A 78 -6.14 11.77 10.16
N ALA A 79 -5.19 11.14 10.85
CA ALA A 79 -4.50 9.96 10.35
C ALA A 79 -5.57 8.97 9.86
N ARG A 80 -5.52 8.60 8.58
CA ARG A 80 -6.47 7.62 8.04
C ARG A 80 -6.30 6.34 8.84
N ARG A 81 -7.35 5.92 9.55
CA ARG A 81 -7.36 4.64 10.25
C ARG A 81 -7.06 3.54 9.23
N ASN A 82 -5.96 2.81 9.42
CA ASN A 82 -5.54 1.80 8.46
C ASN A 82 -6.30 0.48 8.73
N ASN A 83 -7.48 0.35 8.13
CA ASN A 83 -8.30 -0.86 8.21
C ASN A 83 -7.81 -1.98 7.25
N TRP A 84 -6.52 -2.05 6.95
CA TRP A 84 -5.95 -2.99 5.97
C TRP A 84 -6.30 -4.45 6.26
N ARG A 85 -6.19 -4.89 7.52
CA ARG A 85 -6.50 -6.28 7.91
C ARG A 85 -7.93 -6.66 7.56
N GLN A 86 -8.89 -5.80 7.88
CA GLN A 86 -10.31 -6.00 7.55
C GLN A 86 -10.53 -6.03 6.04
N LYS A 87 -9.94 -5.09 5.29
CA LYS A 87 -10.04 -5.03 3.82
C LYS A 87 -9.44 -6.27 3.16
N HIS A 88 -8.29 -6.73 3.68
CA HIS A 88 -7.63 -7.94 3.21
C HIS A 88 -8.49 -9.18 3.47
N GLU A 89 -9.06 -9.30 4.67
CA GLU A 89 -9.91 -10.44 5.03
C GLU A 89 -11.16 -10.51 4.15
N VAL A 90 -11.86 -9.38 3.97
CA VAL A 90 -13.02 -9.29 3.06
C VAL A 90 -12.64 -9.67 1.63
N PHE A 91 -11.46 -9.23 1.16
CA PHE A 91 -10.97 -9.60 -0.17
C PHE A 91 -10.71 -11.11 -0.30
N ILE A 92 -10.04 -11.72 0.68
CA ILE A 92 -9.77 -13.17 0.69
C ILE A 92 -11.07 -13.97 0.74
N GLN A 93 -12.04 -13.56 1.56
CA GLN A 93 -13.37 -14.18 1.60
C GLN A 93 -14.08 -14.09 0.24
N THR A 94 -14.07 -12.92 -0.39
CA THR A 94 -14.65 -12.70 -1.72
C THR A 94 -14.02 -13.63 -2.77
N LEU A 95 -12.69 -13.81 -2.75
CA LEU A 95 -12.00 -14.73 -3.67
C LEU A 95 -12.37 -16.20 -3.42
N ARG A 96 -12.45 -16.63 -2.15
CA ARG A 96 -12.85 -18.00 -1.80
C ARG A 96 -14.27 -18.29 -2.28
N GLN A 97 -15.19 -17.36 -2.06
CA GLN A 97 -16.58 -17.48 -2.49
C GLN A 97 -16.70 -17.49 -4.02
N ALA A 98 -15.96 -16.65 -4.74
CA ALA A 98 -15.93 -16.67 -6.20
C ALA A 98 -15.51 -18.04 -6.77
N ARG A 99 -14.50 -18.68 -6.14
CA ARG A 99 -14.08 -20.04 -6.52
C ARG A 99 -15.17 -21.09 -6.25
N GLN A 100 -15.90 -20.97 -5.14
CA GLN A 100 -17.04 -21.85 -4.84
C GLN A 100 -18.14 -21.71 -5.90
N VAL A 101 -18.49 -20.48 -6.28
CA VAL A 101 -19.46 -20.22 -7.37
C VAL A 101 -18.99 -20.88 -8.66
N GLN A 102 -17.73 -20.71 -9.03
CA GLN A 102 -17.17 -21.32 -10.23
C GLN A 102 -17.20 -22.86 -10.19
N GLN A 103 -16.97 -23.46 -9.01
CA GLN A 103 -17.03 -24.91 -8.83
C GLN A 103 -18.46 -25.46 -8.93
N VAL A 104 -19.46 -24.74 -8.42
CA VAL A 104 -20.87 -25.15 -8.56
C VAL A 104 -21.30 -25.06 -10.01
N LEU A 105 -20.93 -23.97 -10.70
CA LEU A 105 -21.19 -23.79 -12.12
C LEU A 105 -20.56 -24.89 -12.98
N SER A 106 -19.31 -25.28 -12.71
CA SER A 106 -18.64 -26.33 -13.49
C SER A 106 -19.26 -27.72 -13.29
N LYS A 107 -19.90 -27.96 -12.14
CA LYS A 107 -20.66 -29.18 -11.85
C LYS A 107 -22.10 -29.14 -12.40
N GLY A 108 -22.48 -28.09 -13.13
CA GLY A 108 -23.83 -27.92 -13.68
C GLY A 108 -24.88 -27.44 -12.68
N GLY A 109 -24.46 -26.99 -11.48
CA GLY A 109 -25.36 -26.40 -10.48
C GLY A 109 -25.72 -24.95 -10.80
N LYS A 110 -26.81 -24.44 -10.20
CA LYS A 110 -27.27 -23.06 -10.42
C LYS A 110 -26.68 -22.13 -9.37
N VAL A 111 -26.38 -20.89 -9.76
CA VAL A 111 -25.87 -19.85 -8.83
C VAL A 111 -26.90 -19.52 -7.74
N SER A 112 -28.19 -19.73 -8.02
CA SER A 112 -29.30 -19.52 -7.09
C SER A 112 -29.27 -20.47 -5.87
N ASP A 113 -28.58 -21.61 -5.98
CA ASP A 113 -28.48 -22.60 -4.90
C ASP A 113 -27.42 -22.22 -3.87
N LEU A 114 -26.59 -21.21 -4.17
CA LEU A 114 -25.56 -20.70 -3.27
C LEU A 114 -26.10 -19.56 -2.40
N PRO A 115 -25.70 -19.48 -1.13
CA PRO A 115 -26.04 -18.34 -0.27
C PRO A 115 -25.59 -17.03 -0.92
N PRO A 116 -26.46 -16.00 -0.99
CA PRO A 116 -26.10 -14.73 -1.57
C PRO A 116 -24.95 -14.09 -0.78
N LEU A 117 -23.95 -13.59 -1.50
CA LEU A 117 -22.80 -12.93 -0.90
C LEU A 117 -23.26 -11.77 0.01
N PRO A 118 -22.74 -11.68 1.24
CA PRO A 118 -23.10 -10.57 2.13
C PRO A 118 -22.72 -9.24 1.47
N PRO A 119 -23.51 -8.18 1.69
CA PRO A 119 -23.16 -6.84 1.23
C PRO A 119 -21.79 -6.43 1.77
N ILE A 120 -20.85 -6.09 0.87
CA ILE A 120 -19.55 -5.56 1.28
C ILE A 120 -19.75 -4.11 1.71
N GLU A 121 -19.76 -3.87 3.01
CA GLU A 121 -19.83 -2.53 3.57
C GLU A 121 -18.43 -1.99 3.83
N ASN A 122 -18.13 -0.81 3.26
CA ASN A 122 -16.89 -0.11 3.61
C ASN A 122 -17.08 0.61 4.96
N PRO A 123 -16.25 0.30 5.98
CA PRO A 123 -16.35 0.93 7.29
C PRO A 123 -16.01 2.43 7.25
N ASP A 124 -15.27 2.87 6.24
CA ASP A 124 -14.85 4.27 6.06
C ASP A 124 -15.99 5.17 5.55
N TYR A 125 -17.16 4.62 5.20
CA TYR A 125 -18.26 5.38 4.62
C TYR A 125 -19.14 6.03 5.70
N VAL A 126 -19.40 7.31 5.52
CA VAL A 126 -20.22 8.13 6.42
C VAL A 126 -21.65 8.22 5.87
N ALA A 127 -22.64 7.95 6.73
CA ALA A 127 -24.05 8.11 6.40
C ALA A 127 -24.47 9.58 6.52
N CYS A 128 -25.18 10.11 5.52
CA CYS A 128 -25.77 11.44 5.62
C CYS A 128 -26.95 11.42 6.60
N PRO A 129 -27.02 12.34 7.59
CA PRO A 129 -28.11 12.38 8.57
C PRO A 129 -29.48 12.71 7.93
N TYR A 130 -29.48 13.34 6.75
CA TYR A 130 -30.70 13.82 6.12
C TYR A 130 -31.29 12.89 5.04
N CYS A 131 -30.44 12.20 4.27
CA CYS A 131 -30.91 11.28 3.22
C CYS A 131 -30.52 9.81 3.46
N ARG A 132 -29.78 9.51 4.54
CA ARG A 132 -29.30 8.18 4.92
C ARG A 132 -28.42 7.46 3.89
N ARG A 133 -28.09 8.10 2.76
CA ARG A 133 -27.12 7.58 1.79
C ARG A 133 -25.72 7.60 2.40
N ARG A 134 -24.92 6.57 2.09
CA ARG A 134 -23.54 6.42 2.56
C ARG A 134 -22.56 6.92 1.50
N PHE A 135 -21.59 7.72 1.91
CA PHE A 135 -20.59 8.31 1.03
C PHE A 135 -19.18 8.13 1.60
N ALA A 136 -18.17 8.13 0.73
CA ALA A 136 -16.79 8.30 1.17
C ALA A 136 -16.62 9.65 1.92
N PRO A 137 -15.69 9.78 2.87
CA PRO A 137 -15.61 10.95 3.77
C PRO A 137 -15.59 12.29 3.03
N GLN A 138 -14.73 12.43 2.02
CA GLN A 138 -14.63 13.67 1.22
C GLN A 138 -15.91 13.95 0.40
N ALA A 139 -16.61 12.90 -0.04
CA ALA A 139 -17.88 13.06 -0.72
C ALA A 139 -18.98 13.45 0.28
N ALA A 140 -18.97 12.89 1.49
CA ALA A 140 -19.88 13.25 2.57
C ALA A 140 -19.72 14.72 2.97
N GLU A 141 -18.50 15.22 3.11
CA GLU A 141 -18.19 16.63 3.40
C GLU A 141 -18.84 17.59 2.40
N ARG A 142 -18.82 17.26 1.10
CA ARG A 142 -19.45 18.07 0.05
C ARG A 142 -20.96 17.84 -0.07
N HIS A 143 -21.43 16.64 0.28
CA HIS A 143 -22.81 16.22 0.12
C HIS A 143 -23.71 16.75 1.23
N ILE A 144 -23.33 16.56 2.51
CA ILE A 144 -24.13 16.91 3.69
C ILE A 144 -24.66 18.36 3.66
N PRO A 145 -23.85 19.41 3.38
CA PRO A 145 -24.35 20.78 3.39
C PRO A 145 -25.38 21.04 2.28
N LYS A 146 -25.19 20.47 1.08
CA LYS A 146 -26.16 20.55 -0.01
C LYS A 146 -27.41 19.75 0.30
N CYS A 147 -27.25 18.58 0.89
CA CYS A 147 -28.35 17.69 1.25
C CYS A 147 -29.21 18.27 2.37
N LYS A 148 -28.67 19.15 3.22
CA LYS A 148 -29.45 19.86 4.25
C LYS A 148 -30.56 20.73 3.63
N THR A 149 -30.29 21.41 2.52
CA THR A 149 -31.22 22.40 1.93
C THR A 149 -32.18 21.84 0.88
N ILE A 150 -31.96 20.62 0.38
CA ILE A 150 -32.83 19.98 -0.61
C ILE A 150 -34.14 19.50 0.05
N LYS A 151 -35.28 20.07 -0.41
CA LYS A 151 -36.64 19.68 0.02
C LYS A 151 -37.13 18.41 -0.68
N ASN A 152 -37.12 18.37 -2.02
CA ASN A 152 -37.45 17.17 -2.80
C ASN A 152 -36.23 16.25 -2.92
N ARG A 153 -36.12 15.33 -1.98
CA ARG A 153 -35.04 14.35 -1.94
C ARG A 153 -35.39 13.19 -2.87
N PRO A 154 -34.61 12.92 -3.93
CA PRO A 154 -34.86 11.75 -4.76
C PRO A 154 -34.72 10.47 -3.93
N PRO A 155 -35.53 9.44 -4.20
CA PRO A 155 -35.38 8.14 -3.53
C PRO A 155 -33.97 7.58 -3.78
N PRO A 156 -33.43 6.76 -2.86
CA PRO A 156 -32.19 6.04 -3.13
C PRO A 156 -32.37 5.19 -4.40
N PRO A 157 -31.31 4.99 -5.19
CA PRO A 157 -31.37 4.10 -6.34
C PRO A 157 -31.91 2.74 -5.89
N PRO A 158 -32.81 2.10 -6.65
CA PRO A 158 -33.28 0.77 -6.32
C PRO A 158 -32.05 -0.12 -6.16
N GLN A 159 -31.91 -0.74 -4.99
CA GLN A 159 -30.90 -1.76 -4.81
C GLN A 159 -31.22 -2.84 -5.84
N ARG A 160 -30.21 -3.26 -6.62
CA ARG A 160 -30.36 -4.39 -7.53
C ARG A 160 -30.93 -5.54 -6.69
N ARG A 161 -32.20 -5.89 -6.95
CA ARG A 161 -32.79 -7.12 -6.42
C ARG A 161 -31.92 -8.24 -6.98
N ARG A 162 -31.25 -8.95 -6.06
CA ARG A 162 -30.45 -10.11 -6.38
C ARG A 162 -31.36 -11.26 -6.77
#